data_AF-A0A671QML8-F1
#
_entry.id   AF-A0A671QML8-F1
#
_cell.length_a   1.000
_cell.length_b   1.000
_cell.length_c   1.000
_cell.angle_alpha   90.00
_cell.angle_beta   90.00
_cell.angle_gamma   90.00
#
_symmetry.space_group_name_H-M   'P 1'
#
loop_
_entity.id
_entity.type
_entity.pdbx_description
1 polymer ?
#
loop_
_entity_poly.entity_id
_entity_poly.type
_entity_poly.pdbx_seq_one_letter_code
_entity_poly.pdbx_strand_id
1 'polypeptide(L)'
;MNDLHHPKLVQCVDAFEGKTDIVMVLDIISGGELFERIIDEDFELTEREVIKYMLQIVDGVNFIHKKGIVHLDLKPENIMCVNKTGSKIKLIDFGLARRLENAGSLKVLFGTPEFVAPEVINYEAISYATDMWSIGVICYILVSGLSPFMGDNDNETLSNVTSATWDFEDEAFDEISDEAKDFIGNLLKKDMKARLSCDQCFQHPWLKQDTTQMDAKKLSKERMKKYILRRKWQKTGHAVRAIGRLSNMALMAGVHAKKGSPTEADKEFAAELEEKTLMKPTFSSVIKDVEVVEGSAARFDCKIEGYPDPEVVWFKDEQPIKETRHFQIDYDEDGNCSLVISEVSGDDDAKYTCKAMNSVGEATCTAELIVEVMGGEEEEEE
;
A
#
# COMPACT_ATOMS: atom_id res chain seq x y z
N MET A 1 10.87 -27.19 3.47
CA MET A 1 11.73 -26.48 4.44
C MET A 1 13.01 -27.25 4.79
N ASN A 2 12.97 -28.58 4.99
CA ASN A 2 14.15 -29.37 5.39
C ASN A 2 15.35 -29.32 4.42
N ASP A 3 15.16 -28.99 3.14
CA ASP A 3 16.28 -28.82 2.20
C ASP A 3 16.78 -27.37 2.09
N LEU A 4 16.13 -26.44 2.80
CA LEU A 4 16.30 -25.00 2.67
C LEU A 4 17.05 -24.37 3.87
N HIS A 5 18.22 -24.93 4.17
CA HIS A 5 19.09 -24.42 5.23
C HIS A 5 19.91 -23.21 4.78
N HIS A 6 19.49 -22.02 5.21
CA HIS A 6 20.16 -20.77 4.85
C HIS A 6 19.93 -19.67 5.91
N PRO A 7 20.91 -18.81 6.23
CA PRO A 7 20.77 -17.78 7.26
C PRO A 7 19.64 -16.76 7.01
N LYS A 8 19.25 -16.57 5.75
CA LYS A 8 18.17 -15.65 5.33
C LYS A 8 16.80 -16.29 5.26
N LEU A 9 16.66 -17.57 5.59
CA LEU A 9 15.39 -18.28 5.58
C LEU A 9 15.07 -18.77 7.00
N VAL A 10 13.79 -18.75 7.39
CA VAL A 10 13.35 -19.41 8.62
C VAL A 10 13.63 -20.91 8.51
N GLN A 11 14.15 -21.51 9.57
CA GLN A 11 14.44 -22.93 9.61
C GLN A 11 13.31 -23.66 10.31
N CYS A 12 12.92 -24.80 9.76
CA CYS A 12 12.09 -25.77 10.45
C CYS A 12 13.03 -26.68 11.26
N VAL A 13 12.99 -26.53 12.58
CA VAL A 13 13.83 -27.28 13.51
C VAL A 13 13.27 -28.69 13.71
N ASP A 14 11.95 -28.80 13.82
CA ASP A 14 11.25 -30.07 13.99
C ASP A 14 9.82 -30.00 13.47
N ALA A 15 9.19 -31.14 13.21
CA ALA A 15 7.80 -31.23 12.81
C ALA A 15 7.14 -32.48 13.41
N PHE A 16 5.97 -32.30 14.00
CA PHE A 16 5.17 -33.35 14.61
C PHE A 16 3.84 -33.46 13.90
N GLU A 17 3.46 -34.69 13.58
CA GLU A 17 2.16 -35.00 12.98
C GLU A 17 1.23 -35.55 14.07
N GLY A 18 0.16 -34.80 14.35
CA GLY A 18 -0.97 -35.22 15.16
C GLY A 18 -2.04 -35.91 14.32
N LYS A 19 -3.15 -36.31 14.95
CA LYS A 19 -4.26 -36.97 14.23
C LYS A 19 -5.03 -36.02 13.30
N THR A 20 -4.99 -34.72 13.59
CA THR A 20 -5.80 -33.69 12.91
C THR A 20 -5.00 -32.44 12.56
N ASP A 21 -3.72 -32.41 12.91
CA ASP A 21 -2.90 -31.21 12.94
C ASP A 21 -1.43 -31.57 12.70
N ILE A 22 -0.70 -30.62 12.16
CA ILE A 22 0.75 -30.69 12.00
C ILE A 22 1.32 -29.52 12.78
N VAL A 23 2.23 -29.80 13.71
CA VAL A 23 2.95 -28.80 14.49
C VAL A 23 4.34 -28.67 13.92
N MET A 24 4.67 -27.48 13.41
CA MET A 24 6.04 -27.15 12.97
C MET A 24 6.73 -26.32 14.05
N VAL A 25 7.94 -26.73 14.43
CA VAL A 25 8.82 -25.98 15.33
C VAL A 25 9.80 -25.22 14.45
N LEU A 26 9.71 -23.90 14.46
CA LEU A 26 10.54 -23.02 13.64
C LEU A 26 11.58 -22.27 14.48
N ASP A 27 12.60 -21.72 13.83
CA ASP A 27 13.50 -20.73 14.44
C ASP A 27 12.69 -19.61 15.11
N ILE A 28 13.08 -19.23 16.32
CA ILE A 28 12.51 -18.06 16.99
C ILE A 28 12.98 -16.77 16.30
N ILE A 29 12.01 -15.95 15.89
CA ILE A 29 12.24 -14.63 15.30
C ILE A 29 11.51 -13.61 16.16
N SER A 30 12.22 -12.59 16.64
CA SER A 30 11.72 -11.68 17.69
C SER A 30 11.68 -10.20 17.28
N GLY A 31 12.12 -9.88 16.05
CA GLY A 31 12.27 -8.50 15.59
C GLY A 31 11.03 -7.89 14.92
N GLY A 32 9.98 -8.67 14.65
CA GLY A 32 8.77 -8.18 13.95
C GLY A 32 8.93 -8.09 12.43
N GLU A 33 7.89 -7.58 11.74
CA GLU A 33 7.92 -7.37 10.29
C GLU A 33 8.94 -6.26 9.93
N LEU A 34 9.70 -6.45 8.84
CA LEU A 34 10.68 -5.46 8.37
C LEU A 34 10.05 -4.08 8.15
N PHE A 35 8.87 -4.06 7.54
CA PHE A 35 8.19 -2.81 7.20
C PHE A 35 7.75 -2.04 8.45
N GLU A 36 7.37 -2.73 9.53
CA GLU A 36 7.11 -2.08 10.82
C GLU A 36 8.40 -1.52 11.43
N ARG A 37 9.51 -2.25 11.31
CA ARG A 37 10.81 -1.82 11.83
C ARG A 37 11.30 -0.52 11.20
N ILE A 38 11.13 -0.35 9.89
CA ILE A 38 11.65 0.83 9.17
C ILE A 38 10.89 2.12 9.52
N ILE A 39 9.61 2.01 9.90
CA ILE A 39 8.81 3.18 10.30
C ILE A 39 8.97 3.56 11.77
N ASP A 40 9.65 2.74 12.56
CA ASP A 40 9.93 3.01 13.97
C ASP A 40 10.70 4.35 14.11
N GLU A 41 10.37 5.12 15.14
CA GLU A 41 10.93 6.46 15.37
C GLU A 41 12.44 6.41 15.62
N ASP A 42 12.94 5.29 16.16
CA ASP A 42 14.36 5.07 16.45
C ASP A 42 15.17 4.59 15.23
N PHE A 43 14.53 4.31 14.10
CA PHE A 43 15.20 3.89 12.87
C PHE A 43 15.52 5.09 11.99
N GLU A 44 16.67 5.10 11.32
CA GLU A 44 16.91 6.07 10.26
C GLU A 44 16.90 5.35 8.91
N LEU A 45 15.81 5.51 8.16
CA LEU A 45 15.68 4.91 6.84
C LEU A 45 16.45 5.77 5.83
N THR A 46 17.38 5.13 5.12
CA THR A 46 18.17 5.72 4.04
C THR A 46 18.25 4.70 2.90
N GLU A 47 18.59 5.12 1.70
CA GLU A 47 18.78 4.21 0.56
C GLU A 47 19.85 3.14 0.86
N ARG A 48 20.90 3.52 1.61
CA ARG A 48 21.90 2.60 2.14
C ARG A 48 21.29 1.46 2.96
N GLU A 49 20.34 1.74 3.84
CA GLU A 49 19.67 0.69 4.62
C GLU A 49 18.79 -0.17 3.72
N VAL A 50 18.11 0.42 2.75
CA VAL A 50 17.33 -0.34 1.75
C VAL A 50 18.22 -1.32 0.99
N ILE A 51 19.39 -0.90 0.50
CA ILE A 51 20.36 -1.77 -0.17
C ILE A 51 20.75 -2.96 0.72
N LYS A 52 21.01 -2.72 2.01
CA LYS A 52 21.34 -3.80 2.96
C LYS A 52 20.20 -4.80 3.12
N TYR A 53 18.95 -4.36 3.12
CA TYR A 53 17.80 -5.27 3.17
C TYR A 53 17.61 -6.01 1.85
N MET A 54 17.70 -5.32 0.71
CA MET A 54 17.56 -5.91 -0.62
C MET A 54 18.63 -6.97 -0.88
N LEU A 55 19.89 -6.74 -0.50
CA LEU A 55 20.95 -7.75 -0.59
C LEU A 55 20.59 -9.04 0.18
N GLN A 56 19.95 -8.92 1.35
CA GLN A 56 19.56 -10.09 2.15
C GLN A 56 18.35 -10.82 1.57
N ILE A 57 17.39 -10.08 0.99
CA ILE A 57 16.22 -10.65 0.31
C ILE A 57 16.70 -11.42 -0.93
N VAL A 58 17.51 -10.78 -1.78
CA VAL A 58 18.07 -11.40 -2.99
C VAL A 58 18.94 -12.60 -2.64
N ASP A 59 19.70 -12.57 -1.54
CA ASP A 59 20.49 -13.72 -1.05
C ASP A 59 19.61 -14.91 -0.65
N GLY A 60 18.53 -14.67 0.09
CA GLY A 60 17.54 -15.70 0.41
C GLY A 60 16.89 -16.30 -0.84
N VAL A 61 16.48 -15.45 -1.79
CA VAL A 61 15.82 -15.87 -3.02
C VAL A 61 16.78 -16.60 -3.97
N ASN A 62 18.03 -16.14 -4.08
CA ASN A 62 19.05 -16.80 -4.90
C ASN A 62 19.30 -18.23 -4.41
N PHE A 63 19.34 -18.43 -3.10
CA PHE A 63 19.54 -19.76 -2.52
C PHE A 63 18.41 -20.72 -2.87
N ILE A 64 17.15 -20.30 -2.75
CA ILE A 64 16.00 -21.15 -3.13
C ILE A 64 15.96 -21.41 -4.64
N HIS A 65 16.30 -20.42 -5.48
CA HIS A 65 16.38 -20.58 -6.93
C HIS A 65 17.46 -21.60 -7.31
N LYS A 66 18.62 -21.57 -6.67
CA LYS A 66 19.71 -22.56 -6.83
C LYS A 66 19.32 -23.98 -6.39
N LYS A 67 18.27 -24.11 -5.57
CA LYS A 67 17.67 -25.41 -5.19
C LYS A 67 16.56 -25.86 -6.14
N GLY A 68 16.31 -25.10 -7.22
CA GLY A 68 15.27 -25.38 -8.19
C GLY A 68 13.87 -25.01 -7.71
N ILE A 69 13.74 -24.05 -6.79
CA ILE A 69 12.48 -23.67 -6.15
C ILE A 69 12.16 -22.21 -6.47
N VAL A 70 10.88 -21.92 -6.72
CA VAL A 70 10.31 -20.56 -6.81
C VAL A 70 9.45 -20.32 -5.56
N HIS A 71 9.52 -19.12 -4.99
CA HIS A 71 8.85 -18.75 -3.74
C HIS A 71 7.35 -18.48 -3.91
N LEU A 72 6.97 -17.70 -4.92
CA LEU A 72 5.61 -17.34 -5.34
C LEU A 72 4.78 -16.49 -4.36
N ASP A 73 5.23 -16.30 -3.12
CA ASP A 73 4.57 -15.45 -2.12
C ASP A 73 5.51 -14.42 -1.48
N LEU A 74 6.36 -13.76 -2.27
CA LEU A 74 7.24 -12.70 -1.75
C LEU A 74 6.43 -11.41 -1.56
N LYS A 75 6.35 -10.94 -0.32
CA LYS A 75 5.61 -9.74 0.08
C LYS A 75 6.09 -9.24 1.45
N PRO A 76 5.78 -7.99 1.84
CA PRO A 76 6.22 -7.38 3.10
C PRO A 76 6.02 -8.21 4.37
N GLU A 77 4.88 -8.90 4.53
CA GLU A 77 4.60 -9.80 5.69
C GLU A 77 5.61 -10.92 5.83
N ASN A 78 6.14 -11.41 4.71
CA ASN A 78 6.94 -12.61 4.70
C ASN A 78 8.41 -12.32 4.96
N ILE A 79 8.73 -11.09 5.40
CA ILE A 79 10.08 -10.62 5.72
C ILE A 79 10.10 -10.14 7.17
N MET A 80 10.77 -10.90 8.04
CA MET A 80 10.89 -10.55 9.46
C MET A 80 12.32 -10.18 9.86
N CYS A 81 12.45 -9.21 10.73
CA CYS A 81 13.69 -8.88 11.43
C CYS A 81 13.99 -9.96 12.48
N VAL A 82 15.24 -10.45 12.51
CA VAL A 82 15.64 -11.50 13.48
C VAL A 82 15.55 -10.96 14.92
N ASN A 83 15.97 -9.71 15.12
CA ASN A 83 16.00 -9.00 16.39
C ASN A 83 15.47 -7.57 16.18
N LYS A 84 14.89 -6.96 17.22
CA LYS A 84 14.32 -5.60 17.15
C LYS A 84 15.35 -4.52 16.78
N THR A 85 16.60 -4.66 17.25
CA THR A 85 17.64 -3.64 17.07
C THR A 85 18.65 -3.96 15.96
N GLY A 86 18.53 -5.12 15.32
CA GLY A 86 19.45 -5.56 14.27
C GLY A 86 18.93 -5.25 12.87
N SER A 87 19.81 -5.35 11.88
CA SER A 87 19.49 -5.22 10.46
C SER A 87 19.34 -6.57 9.74
N LYS A 88 19.40 -7.68 10.48
CA LYS A 88 19.30 -9.03 9.90
C LYS A 88 17.83 -9.38 9.67
N ILE A 89 17.52 -9.90 8.49
CA ILE A 89 16.17 -10.38 8.12
C ILE A 89 16.17 -11.87 7.80
N LYS A 90 14.99 -12.48 7.90
CA LYS A 90 14.68 -13.81 7.38
C LYS A 90 13.38 -13.77 6.58
N LEU A 91 13.32 -14.56 5.51
CA LEU A 91 12.08 -14.92 4.81
C LEU A 91 11.38 -16.04 5.56
N ILE A 92 10.08 -15.91 5.80
CA ILE A 92 9.38 -16.69 6.85
C ILE A 92 8.25 -17.59 6.36
N ASP A 93 7.70 -17.36 5.17
CA ASP A 93 6.56 -18.13 4.67
C ASP A 93 6.87 -18.73 3.30
N PHE A 94 6.90 -20.06 3.23
CA PHE A 94 7.16 -20.82 2.01
C PHE A 94 5.94 -21.65 1.58
N GLY A 95 4.74 -21.33 2.07
CA GLY A 95 3.53 -22.13 1.83
C GLY A 95 3.16 -22.30 0.35
N LEU A 96 3.45 -21.27 -0.46
CA LEU A 96 3.24 -21.32 -1.91
C LEU A 96 4.48 -21.77 -2.71
N ALA A 97 5.63 -21.99 -2.08
CA ALA A 97 6.85 -22.32 -2.79
C ALA A 97 6.74 -23.67 -3.52
N ARG A 98 7.30 -23.77 -4.73
CA ARG A 98 7.22 -24.97 -5.59
C ARG A 98 8.56 -25.27 -6.26
N ARG A 99 8.88 -26.57 -6.42
CA ARG A 99 10.00 -27.02 -7.26
C ARG A 99 9.62 -26.91 -8.74
N LEU A 100 10.52 -26.36 -9.55
CA LEU A 100 10.40 -26.35 -11.01
C LEU A 100 11.01 -27.64 -11.58
N GLU A 101 10.31 -28.77 -11.43
CA GLU A 101 10.79 -30.07 -11.94
C GLU A 101 10.60 -30.22 -13.46
N ASN A 102 9.56 -29.58 -14.01
CA ASN A 102 9.27 -29.56 -15.46
C ASN A 102 9.08 -28.09 -15.90
N ALA A 103 10.18 -27.47 -16.32
CA ALA A 103 10.20 -26.08 -16.79
C ALA A 103 9.15 -25.85 -17.90
N GLY A 104 8.16 -24.99 -17.64
CA GLY A 104 7.24 -24.48 -18.66
C GLY A 104 5.77 -24.93 -18.60
N SER A 105 5.37 -25.76 -17.63
CA SER A 105 3.95 -26.20 -17.52
C SER A 105 3.25 -25.79 -16.23
N LEU A 106 3.98 -25.34 -15.21
CA LEU A 106 3.39 -24.97 -13.93
C LEU A 106 2.70 -23.61 -14.05
N LYS A 107 1.39 -23.60 -13.82
CA LYS A 107 0.53 -22.42 -13.79
C LYS A 107 -0.16 -22.37 -12.44
N VAL A 108 -0.24 -21.19 -11.83
CA VAL A 108 -0.85 -20.97 -10.52
C VAL A 108 -1.70 -19.71 -10.55
N LEU A 109 -2.70 -19.62 -9.68
CA LEU A 109 -3.51 -18.40 -9.50
C LEU A 109 -3.75 -18.19 -8.01
N PHE A 110 -2.71 -17.75 -7.31
CA PHE A 110 -2.71 -17.46 -5.87
C PHE A 110 -1.88 -16.20 -5.62
N GLY A 111 -2.18 -15.47 -4.54
CA GLY A 111 -1.43 -14.28 -4.10
C GLY A 111 -2.30 -13.04 -3.96
N THR A 112 -1.71 -11.97 -3.42
CA THR A 112 -2.36 -10.66 -3.28
C THR A 112 -2.18 -9.86 -4.56
N PRO A 113 -3.24 -9.30 -5.18
CA PRO A 113 -3.19 -8.68 -6.52
C PRO A 113 -1.99 -7.75 -6.76
N GLU A 114 -1.65 -6.89 -5.80
CA GLU A 114 -0.57 -5.91 -5.92
C GLU A 114 0.86 -6.50 -6.00
N PHE A 115 1.06 -7.75 -5.55
CA PHE A 115 2.38 -8.41 -5.51
C PHE A 115 2.54 -9.53 -6.54
N VAL A 116 1.44 -9.93 -7.17
CA VAL A 116 1.38 -11.03 -8.11
C VAL A 116 1.98 -10.58 -9.45
N ALA A 117 2.80 -11.41 -10.08
CA ALA A 117 3.40 -11.09 -11.37
C ALA A 117 2.38 -11.20 -12.53
N PRO A 118 2.56 -10.47 -13.64
CA PRO A 118 1.60 -10.46 -14.76
C PRO A 118 1.32 -11.85 -15.34
N GLU A 119 2.35 -12.70 -15.44
CA GLU A 119 2.21 -14.07 -15.94
C GLU A 119 1.31 -14.95 -15.06
N VAL A 120 1.22 -14.68 -13.76
CA VAL A 120 0.37 -15.45 -12.83
C VAL A 120 -1.08 -15.06 -13.05
N ILE A 121 -1.38 -13.76 -13.20
CA ILE A 121 -2.74 -13.27 -13.51
C ILE A 121 -3.20 -13.77 -14.87
N ASN A 122 -2.32 -13.73 -15.87
CA ASN A 122 -2.61 -14.21 -17.23
C ASN A 122 -2.64 -15.74 -17.37
N TYR A 123 -2.43 -16.47 -16.27
CA TYR A 123 -2.40 -17.93 -16.26
C TYR A 123 -1.36 -18.50 -17.25
N GLU A 124 -0.20 -17.86 -17.30
CA GLU A 124 0.99 -18.26 -18.03
C GLU A 124 1.91 -19.11 -17.15
N ALA A 125 2.95 -19.69 -17.76
CA ALA A 125 3.88 -20.54 -17.03
C ALA A 125 4.81 -19.70 -16.13
N ILE A 126 4.87 -20.03 -14.85
CA ILE A 126 5.76 -19.34 -13.90
C ILE A 126 7.23 -19.74 -14.09
N SER A 127 8.13 -18.89 -13.60
CA SER A 127 9.58 -19.16 -13.58
C SER A 127 10.25 -18.49 -12.38
N TYR A 128 11.58 -18.61 -12.25
CA TYR A 128 12.35 -17.83 -11.27
C TYR A 128 12.14 -16.31 -11.43
N ALA A 129 11.89 -15.83 -12.65
CA ALA A 129 11.61 -14.42 -12.92
C ALA A 129 10.28 -13.93 -12.31
N THR A 130 9.40 -14.85 -11.91
CA THR A 130 8.15 -14.54 -11.21
C THR A 130 8.44 -13.97 -9.81
N ASP A 131 9.41 -14.53 -9.08
CA ASP A 131 9.85 -13.96 -7.80
C ASP A 131 10.57 -12.61 -7.97
N MET A 132 11.28 -12.43 -9.10
CA MET A 132 12.02 -11.20 -9.37
C MET A 132 11.08 -10.00 -9.54
N TRP A 133 9.86 -10.21 -10.05
CA TRP A 133 8.81 -9.18 -10.05
C TRP A 133 8.49 -8.70 -8.64
N SER A 134 8.19 -9.63 -7.72
CA SER A 134 7.88 -9.29 -6.32
C SER A 134 9.05 -8.62 -5.60
N ILE A 135 10.30 -8.97 -5.92
CA ILE A 135 11.48 -8.24 -5.44
C ILE A 135 11.46 -6.79 -5.91
N GLY A 136 11.11 -6.53 -7.18
CA GLY A 136 10.94 -5.18 -7.71
C GLY A 136 9.87 -4.39 -6.96
N VAL A 137 8.71 -5.01 -6.70
CA VAL A 137 7.61 -4.40 -5.94
C VAL A 137 8.05 -4.07 -4.51
N ILE A 138 8.69 -5.01 -3.81
CA ILE A 138 9.22 -4.81 -2.46
C ILE A 138 10.23 -3.66 -2.44
N CYS A 139 11.13 -3.58 -3.44
CA CYS A 139 12.11 -2.52 -3.56
C CYS A 139 11.45 -1.16 -3.76
N TYR A 140 10.47 -1.07 -4.66
CA TYR A 140 9.68 0.14 -4.92
C TYR A 140 9.05 0.65 -3.63
N ILE A 141 8.35 -0.21 -2.89
CA ILE A 141 7.73 0.17 -1.62
C ILE A 141 8.80 0.59 -0.61
N LEU A 142 9.91 -0.14 -0.46
CA LEU A 142 10.95 0.19 0.52
C LEU A 142 11.57 1.59 0.32
N VAL A 143 11.69 2.06 -0.92
CA VAL A 143 12.28 3.39 -1.19
C VAL A 143 11.26 4.53 -1.12
N SER A 144 9.98 4.29 -1.44
CA SER A 144 8.97 5.38 -1.56
C SER A 144 7.82 5.31 -0.55
N GLY A 145 7.52 4.13 -0.01
CA GLY A 145 6.31 3.86 0.75
C GLY A 145 5.04 3.75 -0.10
N LEU A 146 5.17 3.66 -1.42
CA LEU A 146 4.06 3.55 -2.37
C LEU A 146 4.00 2.15 -2.98
N SER A 147 2.83 1.72 -3.43
CA SER A 147 2.65 0.47 -4.16
C SER A 147 2.60 0.75 -5.67
N PRO A 148 3.49 0.16 -6.50
CA PRO A 148 3.67 0.55 -7.90
C PRO A 148 2.47 0.27 -8.80
N PHE A 149 1.58 -0.64 -8.38
CA PHE A 149 0.43 -1.08 -9.18
C PHE A 149 -0.90 -0.83 -8.51
N MET A 150 -0.91 -0.20 -7.33
CA MET A 150 -2.14 0.08 -6.62
C MET A 150 -2.97 1.07 -7.44
N GLY A 151 -4.27 0.79 -7.56
CA GLY A 151 -5.25 1.65 -8.20
C GLY A 151 -6.43 1.81 -7.25
N ASP A 152 -7.47 2.53 -7.68
CA ASP A 152 -8.63 2.86 -6.85
C ASP A 152 -9.43 1.62 -6.42
N ASN A 153 -9.27 0.51 -7.14
CA ASN A 153 -9.92 -0.75 -6.85
C ASN A 153 -9.12 -1.96 -7.36
N ASP A 154 -9.51 -3.16 -6.91
CA ASP A 154 -8.85 -4.42 -7.28
C ASP A 154 -8.77 -4.63 -8.81
N ASN A 155 -9.77 -4.21 -9.58
CA ASN A 155 -9.73 -4.40 -11.04
C ASN A 155 -8.70 -3.48 -11.70
N GLU A 156 -8.58 -2.25 -11.22
CA GLU A 156 -7.56 -1.33 -11.68
C GLU A 156 -6.16 -1.81 -11.29
N THR A 157 -5.99 -2.27 -10.04
CA THR A 157 -4.72 -2.89 -9.61
C THR A 157 -4.34 -4.07 -10.49
N LEU A 158 -5.28 -4.98 -10.76
CA LEU A 158 -5.05 -6.11 -11.66
C LEU A 158 -4.73 -5.65 -13.10
N SER A 159 -5.38 -4.59 -13.58
CA SER A 159 -5.12 -3.99 -14.90
C SER A 159 -3.70 -3.41 -14.98
N ASN A 160 -3.27 -2.67 -13.96
CA ASN A 160 -1.94 -2.07 -13.86
C ASN A 160 -0.86 -3.14 -13.81
N VAL A 161 -1.05 -4.20 -13.01
CA VAL A 161 -0.14 -5.35 -13.01
C VAL A 161 -0.11 -6.02 -14.38
N THR A 162 -1.26 -6.37 -14.96
CA THR A 162 -1.34 -7.09 -16.25
C THR A 162 -0.70 -6.32 -17.40
N SER A 163 -0.82 -5.00 -17.38
CA SER A 163 -0.24 -4.09 -18.36
C SER A 163 1.21 -3.70 -18.04
N ALA A 164 1.68 -3.99 -16.83
CA ALA A 164 2.90 -3.46 -16.25
C ALA A 164 2.96 -1.93 -16.34
N THR A 165 1.84 -1.28 -15.97
CA THR A 165 1.71 0.17 -15.88
C THR A 165 2.12 0.64 -14.49
N TRP A 166 3.22 1.38 -14.42
CA TRP A 166 3.80 1.96 -13.21
C TRP A 166 4.83 3.02 -13.62
N ASP A 167 5.18 3.94 -12.71
CA ASP A 167 6.12 5.03 -12.99
C ASP A 167 6.86 5.51 -11.72
N PHE A 168 7.67 6.57 -11.89
CA PHE A 168 8.40 7.28 -10.84
C PHE A 168 8.05 8.78 -10.82
N GLU A 169 6.86 9.17 -11.29
CA GLU A 169 6.45 10.57 -11.41
C GLU A 169 6.05 11.21 -10.07
N ASP A 170 5.73 10.39 -9.06
CA ASP A 170 5.44 10.87 -7.71
C ASP A 170 6.68 11.52 -7.06
N GLU A 171 6.48 12.66 -6.38
CA GLU A 171 7.50 13.43 -5.66
C GLU A 171 8.34 12.60 -4.66
N ALA A 172 7.82 11.46 -4.19
CA ALA A 172 8.57 10.52 -3.36
C ALA A 172 9.85 10.00 -4.05
N PHE A 173 9.92 10.07 -5.38
CA PHE A 173 11.05 9.63 -6.18
C PHE A 173 12.02 10.75 -6.56
N ASP A 174 11.73 12.01 -6.27
CA ASP A 174 12.62 13.14 -6.58
C ASP A 174 14.01 12.97 -5.94
N GLU A 175 14.03 12.33 -4.78
CA GLU A 175 15.22 12.19 -3.93
C GLU A 175 15.83 10.79 -3.94
N ILE A 176 15.30 9.90 -4.80
CA ILE A 176 15.78 8.52 -4.97
C ILE A 176 16.78 8.48 -6.12
N SER A 177 17.91 7.77 -5.93
CA SER A 177 18.96 7.68 -6.93
C SER A 177 18.48 7.09 -8.26
N ASP A 178 19.11 7.52 -9.35
CA ASP A 178 18.85 6.96 -10.68
C ASP A 178 19.23 5.47 -10.74
N GLU A 179 20.24 5.04 -9.98
CA GLU A 179 20.61 3.64 -9.86
C GLU A 179 19.51 2.80 -9.17
N ALA A 180 18.83 3.32 -8.15
CA ALA A 180 17.68 2.67 -7.53
C ALA A 180 16.52 2.54 -8.53
N LYS A 181 16.21 3.62 -9.26
CA LYS A 181 15.16 3.64 -10.29
C LYS A 181 15.47 2.64 -11.41
N ASP A 182 16.71 2.60 -11.89
CA ASP A 182 17.17 1.64 -12.90
C ASP A 182 17.09 0.19 -12.40
N PHE A 183 17.46 -0.06 -11.13
CA PHE A 183 17.34 -1.39 -10.53
C PHE A 183 15.89 -1.89 -10.53
N ILE A 184 14.95 -1.05 -10.05
CA ILE A 184 13.52 -1.35 -10.02
C ILE A 184 12.99 -1.55 -11.45
N GLY A 185 13.33 -0.65 -12.38
CA GLY A 185 12.90 -0.75 -13.78
C GLY A 185 13.40 -1.98 -14.51
N ASN A 186 14.55 -2.53 -14.11
CA ASN A 186 15.06 -3.80 -14.64
C ASN A 186 14.41 -5.04 -13.99
N LEU A 187 13.62 -4.89 -12.93
CA LEU A 187 12.83 -5.97 -12.30
C LEU A 187 11.35 -5.93 -12.71
N LEU A 188 10.74 -4.75 -12.77
CA LEU A 188 9.33 -4.55 -13.07
C LEU A 188 9.04 -4.49 -14.59
N LYS A 189 9.44 -5.55 -15.30
CA LYS A 189 9.19 -5.70 -16.75
C LYS A 189 8.13 -6.75 -17.03
N LYS A 190 7.25 -6.47 -18.00
CA LYS A 190 6.23 -7.43 -18.45
C LYS A 190 6.87 -8.72 -18.99
N ASP A 191 7.89 -8.60 -19.84
CA ASP A 191 8.65 -9.77 -20.32
C ASP A 191 9.51 -10.37 -19.21
N MET A 192 9.17 -11.59 -18.79
CA MET A 192 9.89 -12.37 -17.79
C MET A 192 11.38 -12.54 -18.13
N LYS A 193 11.75 -12.65 -19.41
CA LYS A 193 13.15 -12.85 -19.84
C LYS A 193 13.99 -11.57 -19.73
N ALA A 194 13.34 -10.42 -19.70
CA ALA A 194 13.99 -9.13 -19.59
C ALA A 194 14.27 -8.71 -18.14
N ARG A 195 13.69 -9.42 -17.17
CA ARG A 195 13.89 -9.17 -15.73
C ARG A 195 15.29 -9.62 -15.29
N LEU A 196 15.90 -8.89 -14.37
CA LEU A 196 17.15 -9.34 -13.72
C LEU A 196 16.94 -10.69 -13.01
N SER A 197 17.92 -11.57 -13.12
CA SER A 197 18.07 -12.72 -12.21
C SER A 197 18.73 -12.29 -10.89
N CYS A 198 18.65 -13.13 -9.86
CA CYS A 198 19.34 -12.86 -8.59
C CYS A 198 20.85 -12.61 -8.76
N ASP A 199 21.53 -13.40 -9.59
CA ASP A 199 22.97 -13.22 -9.84
C ASP A 199 23.25 -11.89 -10.57
N GLN A 200 22.35 -11.44 -11.45
CA GLN A 200 22.44 -10.12 -12.08
C GLN A 200 22.14 -8.98 -11.09
N CYS A 201 21.19 -9.16 -10.17
CA CYS A 201 20.93 -8.19 -9.09
C CYS A 201 22.19 -7.93 -8.26
N PHE A 202 22.96 -8.96 -7.87
CA PHE A 202 24.22 -8.78 -7.15
C PHE A 202 25.29 -8.01 -7.92
N GLN A 203 25.20 -7.97 -9.25
CA GLN A 203 26.13 -7.21 -10.09
C GLN A 203 25.61 -5.81 -10.46
N HIS A 204 24.35 -5.51 -10.15
CA HIS A 204 23.74 -4.24 -10.47
C HIS A 204 24.47 -3.09 -9.75
N PRO A 205 24.77 -1.96 -10.43
CA PRO A 205 25.49 -0.84 -9.83
C PRO A 205 24.92 -0.40 -8.47
N TRP A 206 23.60 -0.31 -8.38
CA TRP A 206 22.88 0.06 -7.16
C TRP A 206 23.16 -0.83 -5.93
N LEU A 207 23.22 -2.16 -6.11
CA LEU A 207 23.48 -3.09 -5.00
C LEU A 207 24.97 -3.31 -4.74
N LYS A 208 25.81 -3.06 -5.76
CA LYS A 208 27.25 -3.28 -5.74
C LYS A 208 28.05 -2.09 -5.21
N GLN A 209 27.46 -0.91 -5.18
CA GLN A 209 28.12 0.31 -4.73
C GLN A 209 28.61 0.22 -3.27
N ASP A 210 29.66 0.98 -2.96
CA ASP A 210 30.18 1.07 -1.60
C ASP A 210 29.26 1.92 -0.73
N THR A 211 28.39 1.23 0.02
CA THR A 211 27.44 1.89 0.92
C THR A 211 28.10 2.75 2.01
N THR A 212 29.40 2.63 2.26
CA THR A 212 30.09 3.51 3.23
C THR A 212 30.34 4.92 2.70
N GLN A 213 30.29 5.09 1.37
CA GLN A 213 30.50 6.38 0.70
C GLN A 213 29.18 7.04 0.27
N MET A 214 28.05 6.37 0.46
CA MET A 214 26.74 6.92 0.14
C MET A 214 26.34 8.02 1.13
N ASP A 215 25.68 9.05 0.60
CA ASP A 215 25.06 10.09 1.42
C ASP A 215 24.01 9.49 2.37
N ALA A 216 24.05 9.91 3.64
CA ALA A 216 23.10 9.46 4.66
C ALA A 216 21.76 10.22 4.57
N LYS A 217 21.30 10.49 3.34
CA LYS A 217 20.05 11.20 3.11
C LYS A 217 18.89 10.36 3.62
N LYS A 218 18.09 10.96 4.51
CA LYS A 218 16.93 10.31 5.12
C LYS A 218 15.79 10.26 4.12
N LEU A 219 15.21 9.07 3.96
CA LEU A 219 13.99 8.88 3.20
C LEU A 219 12.78 9.24 4.08
N SER A 220 11.77 9.87 3.49
CA SER A 220 10.51 10.14 4.18
C SER A 220 9.84 8.82 4.57
N LYS A 221 9.26 8.78 5.78
CA LYS A 221 8.56 7.60 6.30
C LYS A 221 7.04 7.77 6.30
N GLU A 222 6.52 8.96 5.99
CA GLU A 222 5.10 9.28 6.14
C GLU A 222 4.23 8.40 5.24
N ARG A 223 4.60 8.30 3.95
CA ARG A 223 3.92 7.44 2.98
C ARG A 223 4.02 5.96 3.37
N MET A 224 5.18 5.51 3.85
CA MET A 224 5.36 4.15 4.36
C MET A 224 4.47 3.87 5.59
N LYS A 225 4.33 4.83 6.52
CA LYS A 225 3.41 4.71 7.66
C LYS A 225 1.97 4.54 7.19
N LYS A 226 1.52 5.38 6.24
CA LYS A 226 0.19 5.26 5.61
C LYS A 226 -0.02 3.89 4.95
N TYR A 227 0.96 3.43 4.18
CA TYR A 227 0.95 2.11 3.54
C TYR A 227 0.75 0.97 4.56
N ILE A 228 1.52 0.97 5.65
CA ILE A 228 1.42 -0.07 6.69
C ILE A 228 0.08 0.00 7.42
N LEU A 229 -0.44 1.19 7.71
CA LEU A 229 -1.74 1.39 8.34
C LEU A 229 -2.87 0.83 7.45
N ARG A 230 -2.90 1.20 6.17
CA ARG A 230 -3.86 0.70 5.17
C ARG A 230 -3.83 -0.83 5.10
N ARG A 231 -2.64 -1.42 5.04
CA ARG A 231 -2.44 -2.87 4.99
C ARG A 231 -2.94 -3.59 6.25
N LYS A 232 -2.66 -3.06 7.44
CA LYS A 232 -3.18 -3.61 8.70
C LYS A 232 -4.71 -3.61 8.69
N TRP A 233 -5.33 -2.55 8.20
CA TRP A 233 -6.77 -2.46 8.11
C TRP A 233 -7.37 -3.42 7.09
N GLN A 234 -6.75 -3.62 5.93
CA GLN A 234 -7.17 -4.66 4.97
C GLN A 234 -7.15 -6.06 5.61
N LYS A 235 -6.09 -6.41 6.35
CA LYS A 235 -6.02 -7.70 7.08
C LYS A 235 -7.16 -7.85 8.09
N THR A 236 -7.44 -6.81 8.88
CA THR A 236 -8.52 -6.83 9.88
C THR A 236 -9.91 -6.85 9.22
N GLY A 237 -10.12 -6.08 8.16
CA GLY A 237 -11.36 -6.04 7.39
C GLY A 237 -11.67 -7.36 6.67
N HIS A 238 -10.64 -8.03 6.12
CA HIS A 238 -10.76 -9.39 5.61
C HIS A 238 -11.04 -10.41 6.72
N ALA A 239 -10.44 -10.27 7.90
CA ALA A 239 -10.75 -11.12 9.05
C ALA A 239 -12.20 -10.93 9.53
N VAL A 240 -12.69 -9.69 9.61
CA VAL A 240 -14.08 -9.38 9.98
C VAL A 240 -15.08 -9.89 8.93
N ARG A 241 -14.81 -9.70 7.63
CA ARG A 241 -15.64 -10.27 6.55
C ARG A 241 -15.56 -11.80 6.49
N ALA A 242 -14.40 -12.39 6.79
CA ALA A 242 -14.24 -13.85 6.86
C ALA A 242 -15.00 -14.42 8.07
N ILE A 243 -14.99 -13.73 9.21
CA ILE A 243 -15.84 -14.08 10.37
C ILE A 243 -17.32 -13.95 10.00
N GLY A 244 -17.72 -12.89 9.28
CA GLY A 244 -19.10 -12.71 8.79
C GLY A 244 -19.55 -13.72 7.73
N ARG A 245 -18.64 -14.20 6.87
CA ARG A 245 -18.91 -15.27 5.91
C ARG A 245 -18.94 -16.64 6.58
N LEU A 246 -18.07 -16.88 7.56
CA LEU A 246 -18.06 -18.11 8.36
C LEU A 246 -19.28 -18.20 9.28
N SER A 247 -19.77 -17.09 9.84
CA SER A 247 -20.99 -17.07 10.64
C SER A 247 -22.23 -17.39 9.77
N ASN A 248 -22.31 -16.84 8.56
CA ASN A 248 -23.38 -17.17 7.60
C ASN A 248 -23.28 -18.59 7.03
N MET A 249 -22.07 -19.14 6.84
CA MET A 249 -21.89 -20.54 6.41
C MET A 249 -22.13 -21.55 7.56
N ALA A 250 -21.79 -21.22 8.80
CA ALA A 250 -22.05 -22.06 9.98
C ALA A 250 -23.55 -22.16 10.29
N LEU A 251 -24.33 -21.09 10.04
CA LEU A 251 -25.79 -21.10 10.16
C LEU A 251 -26.47 -22.05 9.15
N MET A 252 -25.87 -22.26 7.97
CA MET A 252 -26.41 -23.15 6.95
C MET A 252 -25.95 -24.61 7.07
N ALA A 253 -24.81 -24.88 7.70
CA ALA A 253 -24.21 -26.22 7.73
C ALA A 253 -24.44 -27.01 9.03
N GLY A 254 -24.97 -26.40 10.10
CA GLY A 254 -25.21 -27.13 11.37
C GLY A 254 -23.95 -27.71 12.04
N VAL A 255 -22.75 -27.31 11.61
CA VAL A 255 -21.47 -27.78 12.16
C VAL A 255 -20.99 -26.78 13.21
N HIS A 256 -20.99 -27.20 14.48
CA HIS A 256 -20.38 -26.44 15.57
C HIS A 256 -18.85 -26.57 15.52
N ALA A 257 -18.19 -25.67 14.80
CA ALA A 257 -16.75 -25.47 14.92
C ALA A 257 -16.46 -24.65 16.19
N LYS A 258 -15.96 -25.31 17.25
CA LYS A 258 -15.35 -24.61 18.39
C LYS A 258 -13.98 -24.06 17.96
N LYS A 259 -13.96 -22.87 17.34
CA LYS A 259 -12.81 -21.96 17.44
C LYS A 259 -12.84 -21.32 18.82
N GLY A 260 -11.70 -21.27 19.51
CA GLY A 260 -11.58 -20.47 20.72
C GLY A 260 -12.02 -19.04 20.42
N SER A 261 -12.99 -18.53 21.17
CA SER A 261 -13.32 -17.12 21.16
C SER A 261 -12.09 -16.31 21.59
N PRO A 262 -11.87 -15.11 21.02
CA PRO A 262 -10.83 -14.19 21.51
C PRO A 262 -10.91 -14.10 23.04
N THR A 263 -9.77 -14.22 23.73
CA THR A 263 -9.78 -14.07 25.19
C THR A 263 -10.21 -12.63 25.53
N GLU A 264 -10.73 -12.41 26.73
CA GLU A 264 -11.09 -11.05 27.16
C GLU A 264 -9.88 -10.10 27.07
N ALA A 265 -8.67 -10.60 27.37
CA ALA A 265 -7.44 -9.85 27.20
C ALA A 265 -7.12 -9.50 25.73
N ASP A 266 -7.42 -10.38 24.77
CA ASP A 266 -7.23 -10.09 23.34
C ASP A 266 -8.22 -9.03 22.84
N LYS A 267 -9.46 -9.07 23.34
CA LYS A 267 -10.48 -8.06 23.01
C LYS A 267 -10.16 -6.72 23.64
N GLU A 268 -9.68 -6.72 24.88
CA GLU A 268 -9.30 -5.52 25.63
C GLU A 268 -8.07 -4.86 24.99
N PHE A 269 -7.08 -5.65 24.59
CA PHE A 269 -5.92 -5.16 23.83
C PHE A 269 -6.32 -4.62 22.45
N ALA A 270 -7.22 -5.31 21.72
CA ALA A 270 -7.69 -4.83 20.42
C ALA A 270 -8.51 -3.54 20.54
N ALA A 271 -9.38 -3.42 21.55
CA ALA A 271 -10.17 -2.22 21.82
C ALA A 271 -9.27 -1.04 22.26
N GLU A 272 -8.27 -1.30 23.10
CA GLU A 272 -7.29 -0.28 23.51
C GLU A 272 -6.43 0.19 22.33
N LEU A 273 -6.07 -0.72 21.42
CA LEU A 273 -5.35 -0.38 20.19
C LEU A 273 -6.24 0.42 19.23
N GLU A 274 -7.51 0.04 19.08
CA GLU A 274 -8.49 0.76 18.26
C GLU A 274 -8.68 2.18 18.78
N GLU A 275 -8.95 2.37 20.08
CA GLU A 275 -9.13 3.68 20.71
C GLU A 275 -7.88 4.58 20.57
N LYS A 276 -6.67 4.02 20.70
CA LYS A 276 -5.42 4.77 20.51
C LYS A 276 -5.12 5.17 19.07
N THR A 277 -5.81 4.60 18.09
CA THR A 277 -5.63 4.90 16.66
C THR A 277 -6.69 5.83 16.08
N LEU A 278 -7.75 6.12 16.84
CA LEU A 278 -8.82 7.03 16.46
C LEU A 278 -8.30 8.48 16.33
N MET A 279 -8.54 9.08 15.19
CA MET A 279 -8.20 10.48 14.89
C MET A 279 -9.46 11.21 14.43
N LYS A 280 -9.86 12.24 15.18
CA LYS A 280 -10.93 13.13 14.72
C LYS A 280 -10.54 13.76 13.37
N PRO A 281 -11.50 14.09 12.50
CA PRO A 281 -11.21 14.76 11.25
C PRO A 281 -10.54 16.12 11.51
N THR A 282 -9.59 16.50 10.66
CA THR A 282 -8.90 17.78 10.66
C THR A 282 -8.58 18.20 9.23
N PHE A 283 -8.51 19.50 8.96
CA PHE A 283 -8.10 20.02 7.67
C PHE A 283 -6.62 20.41 7.71
N SER A 284 -5.76 19.67 7.00
CA SER A 284 -4.35 20.05 6.81
C SER A 284 -4.17 21.12 5.74
N SER A 285 -5.15 21.27 4.84
CA SER A 285 -5.35 22.44 3.99
C SER A 285 -6.84 22.80 3.99
N VAL A 286 -7.15 24.09 4.13
CA VAL A 286 -8.53 24.60 4.17
C VAL A 286 -8.87 25.30 2.85
N ILE A 287 -10.17 25.30 2.51
CA ILE A 287 -10.68 26.09 1.40
C ILE A 287 -10.47 27.59 1.65
N LYS A 288 -10.38 28.36 0.56
CA LYS A 288 -10.17 29.82 0.57
C LYS A 288 -11.19 30.49 -0.32
N ASP A 289 -11.44 31.77 -0.09
CA ASP A 289 -12.37 32.56 -0.89
C ASP A 289 -11.95 32.58 -2.36
N VAL A 290 -12.94 32.54 -3.24
CA VAL A 290 -12.76 32.48 -4.70
C VAL A 290 -13.59 33.58 -5.32
N GLU A 291 -12.98 34.35 -6.23
CA GLU A 291 -13.65 35.40 -6.99
C GLU A 291 -13.54 35.05 -8.48
N VAL A 292 -14.69 35.03 -9.16
CA VAL A 292 -14.78 34.61 -10.55
C VAL A 292 -15.79 35.44 -11.32
N VAL A 293 -15.60 35.54 -12.63
CA VAL A 293 -16.57 36.18 -13.54
C VAL A 293 -17.70 35.20 -13.86
N GLU A 294 -18.92 35.72 -13.94
CA GLU A 294 -20.10 34.95 -14.37
C GLU A 294 -19.84 34.17 -15.68
N GLY A 295 -20.27 32.91 -15.72
CA GLY A 295 -20.07 31.96 -16.80
C GLY A 295 -18.75 31.16 -16.75
N SER A 296 -17.82 31.51 -15.86
CA SER A 296 -16.60 30.72 -15.64
C SER A 296 -16.80 29.57 -14.64
N ALA A 297 -15.75 28.82 -14.31
CA ALA A 297 -15.82 27.74 -13.32
C ALA A 297 -15.10 28.15 -12.03
N ALA A 298 -15.65 27.77 -10.88
CA ALA A 298 -15.03 27.95 -9.57
C ALA A 298 -14.60 26.59 -8.98
N ARG A 299 -13.53 26.60 -8.19
CA ARG A 299 -13.00 25.40 -7.54
C ARG A 299 -12.53 25.70 -6.12
N PHE A 300 -12.97 24.89 -5.18
CA PHE A 300 -12.47 24.88 -3.80
C PHE A 300 -11.68 23.59 -3.56
N ASP A 301 -10.48 23.69 -3.01
CA ASP A 301 -9.62 22.55 -2.68
C ASP A 301 -9.28 22.56 -1.18
N CYS A 302 -9.33 21.38 -0.56
CA CYS A 302 -8.91 21.17 0.82
C CYS A 302 -8.28 19.78 1.00
N LYS A 303 -7.59 19.59 2.12
CA LYS A 303 -6.96 18.32 2.49
C LYS A 303 -7.46 17.90 3.87
N ILE A 304 -8.04 16.72 3.94
CA ILE A 304 -8.69 16.17 5.14
C ILE A 304 -7.86 15.00 5.66
N GLU A 305 -7.60 15.00 6.96
CA GLU A 305 -6.98 13.91 7.69
C GLU A 305 -7.93 13.43 8.78
N GLY A 306 -8.02 12.13 9.02
CA GLY A 306 -8.87 11.57 10.07
C GLY A 306 -8.90 10.05 10.00
N TYR A 307 -9.20 9.40 11.13
CA TYR A 307 -9.33 7.96 11.21
C TYR A 307 -10.42 7.55 12.22
N PRO A 308 -11.41 6.72 11.86
CA PRO A 308 -11.68 6.15 10.53
C PRO A 308 -11.87 7.22 9.43
N ASP A 309 -11.76 6.81 8.17
CA ASP A 309 -11.87 7.70 7.01
C ASP A 309 -13.16 8.56 7.12
N PRO A 310 -13.04 9.90 7.09
CA PRO A 310 -14.19 10.76 7.28
C PRO A 310 -15.19 10.71 6.11
N GLU A 311 -16.49 10.71 6.42
CA GLU A 311 -17.53 11.06 5.46
C GLU A 311 -17.51 12.58 5.24
N VAL A 312 -17.51 12.99 3.96
CA VAL A 312 -17.42 14.41 3.58
C VAL A 312 -18.73 14.88 2.96
N VAL A 313 -19.22 16.03 3.43
CA VAL A 313 -20.43 16.69 2.93
C VAL A 313 -20.14 18.16 2.69
N TRP A 314 -20.53 18.66 1.51
CA TRP A 314 -20.44 20.06 1.14
C TRP A 314 -21.77 20.78 1.32
N PHE A 315 -21.73 22.06 1.68
CA PHE A 315 -22.90 22.91 1.89
C PHE A 315 -22.75 24.23 1.15
N LYS A 316 -23.87 24.74 0.61
CA LYS A 316 -24.04 26.10 0.09
C LYS A 316 -25.09 26.78 0.97
N ASP A 317 -24.71 27.85 1.67
CA ASP A 317 -25.57 28.55 2.64
C ASP A 317 -26.31 27.59 3.59
N GLU A 318 -25.53 26.69 4.21
CA GLU A 318 -26.01 25.66 5.14
C GLU A 318 -26.90 24.55 4.53
N GLN A 319 -27.21 24.61 3.23
CA GLN A 319 -27.93 23.54 2.55
C GLN A 319 -26.96 22.52 1.93
N PRO A 320 -27.18 21.21 2.15
CA PRO A 320 -26.30 20.18 1.63
C PRO A 320 -26.33 20.15 0.10
N ILE A 321 -25.15 20.21 -0.49
CA ILE A 321 -24.96 20.11 -1.93
C ILE A 321 -25.05 18.63 -2.32
N LYS A 322 -25.81 18.36 -3.38
CA LYS A 322 -25.81 17.05 -4.04
C LYS A 322 -25.00 17.14 -5.31
N GLU A 323 -24.30 16.06 -5.61
CA GLU A 323 -23.54 15.97 -6.85
C GLU A 323 -24.47 16.03 -8.07
N THR A 324 -24.12 16.90 -9.01
CA THR A 324 -24.88 17.18 -10.24
C THR A 324 -23.89 17.53 -11.36
N ARG A 325 -24.37 17.89 -12.55
CA ARG A 325 -23.48 18.44 -13.59
C ARG A 325 -22.88 19.79 -13.21
N HIS A 326 -23.61 20.57 -12.40
CA HIS A 326 -23.23 21.90 -11.92
C HIS A 326 -22.21 21.80 -10.79
N PHE A 327 -22.49 20.95 -9.79
CA PHE A 327 -21.64 20.69 -8.62
C PHE A 327 -20.99 19.32 -8.72
N GLN A 328 -19.68 19.28 -8.94
CA GLN A 328 -18.88 18.05 -8.94
C GLN A 328 -18.03 18.00 -7.67
N ILE A 329 -18.08 16.87 -6.96
CA ILE A 329 -17.36 16.67 -5.70
C ILE A 329 -16.36 15.55 -5.91
N ASP A 330 -15.11 15.79 -5.55
CA ASP A 330 -14.07 14.77 -5.54
C ASP A 330 -13.52 14.63 -4.12
N TYR A 331 -13.31 13.39 -3.68
CA TYR A 331 -12.69 13.06 -2.40
C TYR A 331 -11.93 11.74 -2.53
N ASP A 332 -10.61 11.81 -2.49
CA ASP A 332 -9.73 10.66 -2.68
C ASP A 332 -9.24 10.05 -1.36
N GLU A 333 -8.65 8.85 -1.47
CA GLU A 333 -8.10 8.10 -0.32
C GLU A 333 -6.91 8.80 0.34
N ASP A 334 -6.21 9.70 -0.38
CA ASP A 334 -5.13 10.48 0.19
C ASP A 334 -5.65 11.65 1.04
N GLY A 335 -6.94 11.95 0.96
CA GLY A 335 -7.62 13.00 1.68
C GLY A 335 -7.75 14.31 0.89
N ASN A 336 -7.40 14.35 -0.40
CA ASN A 336 -7.68 15.54 -1.22
C ASN A 336 -9.18 15.61 -1.46
N CYS A 337 -9.78 16.76 -1.17
CA CYS A 337 -11.19 16.99 -1.38
C CYS A 337 -11.41 18.29 -2.16
N SER A 338 -12.20 18.23 -3.22
CA SER A 338 -12.52 19.40 -4.02
C SER A 338 -14.01 19.49 -4.36
N LEU A 339 -14.48 20.73 -4.50
CA LEU A 339 -15.80 21.07 -5.05
C LEU A 339 -15.56 21.96 -6.29
N VAL A 340 -16.08 21.51 -7.43
CA VAL A 340 -16.05 22.26 -8.69
C VAL A 340 -17.46 22.70 -9.06
N ILE A 341 -17.60 23.98 -9.39
CA ILE A 341 -18.85 24.62 -9.81
C ILE A 341 -18.67 25.06 -11.26
N SER A 342 -19.45 24.49 -12.16
CA SER A 342 -19.36 24.78 -13.61
C SER A 342 -20.32 25.89 -14.00
N GLU A 343 -19.98 26.74 -14.99
CA GLU A 343 -20.88 27.79 -15.51
C GLU A 343 -21.49 28.65 -14.37
N VAL A 344 -20.64 29.21 -13.51
CA VAL A 344 -21.01 29.99 -12.33
C VAL A 344 -21.98 31.11 -12.68
N SER A 345 -23.07 31.20 -11.92
CA SER A 345 -24.09 32.25 -12.05
C SER A 345 -24.18 33.11 -10.80
N GLY A 346 -24.92 34.23 -10.85
CA GLY A 346 -25.18 35.05 -9.66
C GLY A 346 -25.86 34.29 -8.50
N ASP A 347 -26.58 33.19 -8.79
CA ASP A 347 -27.18 32.34 -7.75
C ASP A 347 -26.11 31.55 -6.97
N ASP A 348 -24.89 31.41 -7.49
CA ASP A 348 -23.79 30.67 -6.88
C ASP A 348 -22.94 31.48 -5.90
N ASP A 349 -23.10 32.81 -5.89
CA ASP A 349 -22.54 33.71 -4.89
C ASP A 349 -23.10 33.36 -3.51
N ALA A 350 -22.28 32.69 -2.70
CA ALA A 350 -22.72 32.04 -1.48
C ALA A 350 -21.53 31.65 -0.61
N LYS A 351 -21.84 31.24 0.63
CA LYS A 351 -20.88 30.67 1.56
C LYS A 351 -20.83 29.15 1.41
N TYR A 352 -19.66 28.61 1.09
CA TYR A 352 -19.42 27.18 0.91
C TYR A 352 -18.71 26.57 2.11
N THR A 353 -19.26 25.48 2.65
CA THR A 353 -18.68 24.77 3.81
C THR A 353 -18.40 23.32 3.47
N CYS A 354 -17.18 22.86 3.73
CA CYS A 354 -16.82 21.45 3.69
C CYS A 354 -16.84 20.90 5.12
N LYS A 355 -17.62 19.83 5.36
CA LYS A 355 -17.75 19.15 6.65
C LYS A 355 -17.25 17.71 6.53
N ALA A 356 -16.30 17.34 7.38
CA ALA A 356 -15.77 15.99 7.49
C ALA A 356 -16.18 15.36 8.83
N MET A 357 -16.71 14.13 8.84
CA MET A 357 -17.24 13.46 10.02
C MET A 357 -16.78 12.01 10.10
N ASN A 358 -16.38 11.54 11.28
CA ASN A 358 -16.20 10.12 11.54
C ASN A 358 -16.74 9.77 12.95
N SER A 359 -16.55 8.52 13.37
CA SER A 359 -17.02 8.05 14.70
C SER A 359 -16.38 8.78 15.89
N VAL A 360 -15.28 9.50 15.68
CA VAL A 360 -14.49 10.20 16.71
C VAL A 360 -14.90 11.66 16.85
N GLY A 361 -15.37 12.27 15.75
CA GLY A 361 -15.82 13.66 15.75
C GLY A 361 -15.99 14.25 14.36
N GLU A 362 -16.03 15.57 14.31
CA GLU A 362 -16.23 16.33 13.07
C GLU A 362 -15.31 17.54 12.99
N ALA A 363 -15.04 17.98 11.76
CA ALA A 363 -14.39 19.25 11.47
C ALA A 363 -15.08 19.93 10.28
N THR A 364 -14.97 21.25 10.23
CA THR A 364 -15.51 22.08 9.14
C THR A 364 -14.52 23.16 8.72
N CYS A 365 -14.47 23.47 7.44
CA CYS A 365 -13.86 24.69 6.91
C CYS A 365 -14.81 25.39 5.94
N THR A 366 -14.66 26.71 5.80
CA THR A 366 -15.63 27.56 5.10
C THR A 366 -14.93 28.66 4.31
N ALA A 367 -15.46 29.00 3.12
CA ALA A 367 -15.03 30.09 2.26
C ALA A 367 -16.22 30.70 1.50
N GLU A 368 -16.03 31.89 0.93
CA GLU A 368 -17.02 32.60 0.11
C GLU A 368 -16.69 32.50 -1.39
N LEU A 369 -17.71 32.34 -2.23
CA LEU A 369 -17.61 32.54 -3.68
C LEU A 369 -18.20 33.91 -4.01
N ILE A 370 -17.42 34.77 -4.66
CA ILE A 370 -17.85 36.09 -5.14
C ILE A 370 -17.98 36.03 -6.66
N VAL A 371 -19.14 36.43 -7.18
CA VAL A 371 -19.40 36.40 -8.64
C VAL A 371 -19.43 37.81 -9.21
N GLU A 372 -18.48 38.12 -10.09
CA GLU A 372 -18.44 39.38 -10.83
C GLU A 372 -19.28 39.29 -12.11
N VAL A 373 -20.29 40.15 -12.23
CA VAL A 373 -21.06 40.32 -13.48
C VAL A 373 -20.28 41.25 -14.40
N MET A 374 -20.00 40.83 -15.64
CA MET A 374 -19.45 41.74 -16.65
C MET A 374 -20.48 42.84 -16.94
N GLY A 375 -20.26 44.03 -16.39
CA GLY A 375 -21.04 45.22 -16.71
C GLY A 375 -20.99 45.49 -18.21
N GLY A 376 -22.17 45.45 -18.85
CA GLY A 376 -22.32 45.97 -20.19
C GLY A 376 -21.90 47.44 -20.22
N GLU A 377 -21.10 47.80 -21.22
CA GLU A 377 -20.85 49.20 -21.55
C GLU A 377 -22.22 49.90 -21.70
N GLU A 378 -22.48 50.87 -20.83
CA GLU A 378 -23.59 51.81 -21.04
C GLU A 378 -23.29 52.55 -22.34
N GLU A 379 -24.05 52.27 -23.40
CA GLU A 379 -24.12 53.15 -24.57
C GLU A 379 -24.72 54.49 -24.10
N GLU A 380 -23.85 55.48 -23.86
CA GLU A 380 -24.27 56.88 -23.75
C GLU A 380 -24.90 57.32 -25.09
N GLU A 381 -26.23 57.42 -25.12
CA GLU A 381 -26.95 58.19 -26.13
C GLU A 381 -26.72 59.69 -25.88
N GLU A 382 -25.92 60.36 -26.73
CA GLU A 382 -26.09 61.78 -27.09
C GLU A 382 -25.88 62.03 -28.59
#